data_AF-A0A8H8WXH4-F1
#
_entry.id   AF-A0A8H8WXH4-F1
#
_cell.length_a   1.000
_cell.length_b   1.000
_cell.length_c   1.000
_cell.angle_alpha   90.00
_cell.angle_beta   90.00
_cell.angle_gamma   90.00
#
_symmetry.space_group_name_H-M   'P 1'
#
loop_
_entity.id
_entity.type
_entity.pdbx_description
1 polymer ?
#
loop_
_entity_poly.entity_id
_entity_poly.type
_entity_poly.pdbx_seq_one_letter_code
_entity_poly.pdbx_strand_id
1 'polypeptide(L)'
;MAKPSAATLAKTAAEKAAMEAKISKAAADLAVAAPSLASTKGKTYETWVMFEIAARLAISHKVKARNSAGKSTTTFRVRGGPGHIKSASEPPGKLPCHFELGSPQAREPLELHNSVEHVGLSDETHEFDVSAISKRYTSGLRKSAKGGPYEGPCALGLELKAYDDATTLDKAIARALLGTVVDLHPGAVVKSVKIEFRAKASDTYVERFGYPRAALLTTAWITPETRKFLEAYGIGSHPNVAPGHNEGDLDALASMIRPWL
;
A
#
# COMPACT_ATOMS: atom_id res chain seq x y z
N MET A 1 -7.40 29.82 6.16
CA MET A 1 -8.31 28.66 5.99
C MET A 1 -9.53 28.86 6.86
N ALA A 2 -10.74 28.70 6.32
CA ALA A 2 -11.99 28.80 7.08
C ALA A 2 -12.11 27.60 8.04
N LYS A 3 -12.69 27.82 9.23
CA LYS A 3 -12.96 26.75 10.19
C LYS A 3 -14.06 25.84 9.60
N PRO A 4 -13.89 24.50 9.60
CA PRO A 4 -14.90 23.60 9.05
C PRO A 4 -16.23 23.75 9.80
N SER A 5 -17.33 23.62 9.06
CA SER A 5 -18.68 23.73 9.62
C SER A 5 -18.98 22.56 10.59
N ALA A 6 -19.94 22.76 11.50
CA ALA A 6 -20.38 21.70 12.41
C ALA A 6 -20.90 20.46 11.66
N ALA A 7 -21.56 20.66 10.51
CA ALA A 7 -22.02 19.56 9.65
C ALA A 7 -20.85 18.78 9.04
N THR A 8 -19.80 19.46 8.58
CA THR A 8 -18.58 18.83 8.06
C THR A 8 -17.87 18.00 9.13
N LEU A 9 -17.80 18.52 10.36
CA LEU A 9 -17.20 17.80 11.49
C LEU A 9 -18.01 16.56 11.88
N ALA A 10 -19.35 16.68 11.94
CA ALA A 10 -20.24 15.55 12.26
C ALA A 10 -20.14 14.43 11.22
N LYS A 11 -20.12 14.78 9.93
CA LYS A 11 -19.94 13.82 8.84
C LYS A 11 -18.59 13.11 8.91
N THR A 12 -17.51 13.87 9.11
CA THR A 12 -16.16 13.31 9.27
C THR A 12 -16.09 12.31 10.43
N ALA A 13 -16.76 12.61 11.55
CA ALA A 13 -16.84 11.71 12.69
C ALA A 13 -17.64 10.44 12.36
N ALA A 14 -18.77 10.55 11.65
CA ALA A 14 -19.57 9.40 11.23
C ALA A 14 -18.81 8.48 10.27
N GLU A 15 -18.09 9.04 9.29
CA GLU A 15 -17.25 8.28 8.36
C GLU A 15 -16.11 7.57 9.10
N LYS A 16 -15.47 8.25 10.05
CA LYS A 16 -14.46 7.64 10.92
C LYS A 16 -15.07 6.45 11.65
N ALA A 17 -16.18 6.62 12.35
CA ALA A 17 -16.85 5.54 13.07
C ALA A 17 -17.22 4.36 12.16
N ALA A 18 -17.65 4.62 10.92
CA ALA A 18 -17.92 3.57 9.93
C ALA A 18 -16.64 2.79 9.56
N MET A 19 -15.50 3.47 9.37
CA MET A 19 -14.21 2.82 9.16
C MET A 19 -13.78 1.98 10.38
N GLU A 20 -13.94 2.50 11.60
CA GLU A 20 -13.60 1.77 12.83
C GLU A 20 -14.42 0.49 12.99
N ALA A 21 -15.72 0.54 12.64
CA ALA A 21 -16.59 -0.64 12.63
C ALA A 21 -16.14 -1.68 11.59
N LYS A 22 -15.74 -1.25 10.39
CA LYS A 22 -15.23 -2.14 9.35
C LYS A 22 -13.88 -2.75 9.73
N ILE A 23 -12.97 -1.98 10.33
CA ILE A 23 -11.71 -2.48 10.88
C ILE A 23 -11.98 -3.55 11.93
N SER A 24 -12.93 -3.31 12.84
CA SER A 24 -13.28 -4.26 13.89
C SER A 24 -13.81 -5.58 13.32
N LYS A 25 -14.64 -5.52 12.27
CA LYS A 25 -15.11 -6.70 11.55
C LYS A 25 -13.95 -7.46 10.88
N ALA A 26 -13.14 -6.76 10.09
CA ALA A 26 -12.01 -7.38 9.39
C ALA A 26 -10.97 -7.96 10.36
N ALA A 27 -10.75 -7.33 11.51
CA ALA A 27 -9.88 -7.85 12.57
C ALA A 27 -10.40 -9.19 13.12
N ALA A 28 -11.72 -9.29 13.35
CA ALA A 28 -12.35 -10.54 13.77
C ALA A 28 -12.21 -11.64 12.72
N ASP A 29 -12.45 -11.32 11.44
CA ASP A 29 -12.28 -12.26 10.31
C ASP A 29 -10.82 -12.75 10.19
N LEU A 30 -9.86 -11.90 10.57
CA LEU A 30 -8.42 -12.20 10.59
C LEU A 30 -7.92 -12.79 11.92
N ALA A 31 -8.83 -13.09 12.86
CA ALA A 31 -8.54 -13.62 14.19
C ALA A 31 -7.52 -12.79 15.00
N VAL A 32 -7.62 -11.46 14.92
CA VAL A 32 -6.83 -10.50 15.71
C VAL A 32 -7.73 -9.51 16.43
N ALA A 33 -7.22 -8.96 17.54
CA ALA A 33 -7.84 -7.82 18.20
C ALA A 33 -7.76 -6.59 17.28
N ALA A 34 -8.85 -5.84 17.22
CA ALA A 34 -8.87 -4.55 16.53
C ALA A 34 -7.76 -3.64 17.10
N PRO A 35 -6.92 -3.03 16.26
CA PRO A 35 -5.85 -2.17 16.74
C PRO A 35 -6.41 -0.90 17.37
N SER A 36 -5.66 -0.31 18.31
CA SER A 36 -5.91 1.08 18.71
C SER A 36 -5.68 1.98 17.50
N LEU A 37 -6.66 2.80 17.16
CA LEU A 37 -6.63 3.66 15.98
C LEU A 37 -6.10 5.05 16.33
N ALA A 38 -5.44 5.66 15.35
CA ALA A 38 -4.93 7.01 15.49
C ALA A 38 -6.07 8.05 15.56
N SER A 39 -5.74 9.25 16.04
CA SER A 39 -6.73 10.35 16.10
C SER A 39 -7.18 10.81 14.71
N THR A 40 -6.31 10.72 13.69
CA THR A 40 -6.55 11.28 12.36
C THR A 40 -7.37 10.38 11.43
N LYS A 41 -8.18 11.00 10.57
CA LYS A 41 -8.96 10.30 9.52
C LYS A 41 -8.06 9.52 8.56
N GLY A 42 -6.92 10.11 8.15
CA GLY A 42 -5.96 9.50 7.23
C GLY A 42 -5.46 8.14 7.70
N LYS A 43 -4.86 8.06 8.90
CA LYS A 43 -4.34 6.78 9.42
C LYS A 43 -5.44 5.75 9.70
N THR A 44 -6.63 6.20 10.07
CA THR A 44 -7.80 5.31 10.19
C THR A 44 -8.15 4.70 8.83
N TYR A 45 -8.13 5.51 7.76
CA TYR A 45 -8.38 5.08 6.40
C TYR A 45 -7.32 4.09 5.89
N GLU A 46 -6.03 4.35 6.14
CA GLU A 46 -4.94 3.42 5.80
C GLU A 46 -5.10 2.07 6.50
N THR A 47 -5.40 2.09 7.79
CA THR A 47 -5.64 0.88 8.59
C THR A 47 -6.81 0.09 8.03
N TRP A 48 -7.91 0.78 7.71
CA TRP A 48 -9.10 0.17 7.13
C TRP A 48 -8.80 -0.51 5.80
N VAL A 49 -8.17 0.20 4.85
CA VAL A 49 -7.81 -0.36 3.53
C VAL A 49 -6.91 -1.60 3.70
N MET A 50 -5.88 -1.52 4.55
CA MET A 50 -4.98 -2.65 4.79
C MET A 50 -5.72 -3.89 5.33
N PHE A 51 -6.59 -3.72 6.33
CA PHE A 51 -7.35 -4.82 6.93
C PHE A 51 -8.37 -5.42 5.96
N GLU A 52 -9.05 -4.60 5.17
CA GLU A 52 -10.03 -5.06 4.16
C GLU A 52 -9.37 -5.84 3.02
N ILE A 53 -8.19 -5.42 2.56
CA ILE A 53 -7.39 -6.18 1.58
C ILE A 53 -6.97 -7.52 2.19
N ALA A 54 -6.45 -7.51 3.42
CA ALA A 54 -6.05 -8.73 4.12
C ALA A 54 -7.23 -9.71 4.30
N ALA A 55 -8.40 -9.22 4.71
CA ALA A 55 -9.60 -10.05 4.88
C ALA A 55 -10.09 -10.67 3.56
N ARG A 56 -10.07 -9.91 2.45
CA ARG A 56 -10.41 -10.43 1.12
C ARG A 56 -9.44 -11.51 0.65
N LEU A 57 -8.15 -11.32 0.90
CA LEU A 57 -7.14 -12.32 0.57
C LEU A 57 -7.29 -13.59 1.43
N ALA A 58 -7.71 -13.46 2.69
CA ALA A 58 -7.91 -14.59 3.59
C ALA A 58 -8.98 -15.60 3.13
N ILE A 59 -9.89 -15.20 2.24
CA ILE A 59 -10.90 -16.08 1.64
C ILE A 59 -10.24 -17.22 0.83
N SER A 60 -9.13 -16.94 0.16
CA SER A 60 -8.46 -17.89 -0.76
C SER A 60 -6.98 -18.15 -0.43
N HIS A 61 -6.39 -17.40 0.49
CA HIS A 61 -4.97 -17.45 0.82
C HIS A 61 -4.77 -17.50 2.34
N LYS A 62 -3.59 -17.94 2.77
CA LYS A 62 -3.22 -17.88 4.19
C LYS A 62 -2.76 -16.46 4.52
N VAL A 63 -3.52 -15.80 5.38
CA VAL A 63 -3.18 -14.48 5.92
C VAL A 63 -2.92 -14.63 7.42
N LYS A 64 -1.74 -14.20 7.88
CA LYS A 64 -1.35 -14.31 9.29
C LYS A 64 -0.85 -12.98 9.81
N ALA A 65 -1.45 -12.49 10.89
CA ALA A 65 -0.90 -11.35 11.61
C ALA A 65 0.41 -11.72 12.30
N ARG A 66 1.44 -10.91 12.06
CA ARG A 66 2.78 -11.09 12.60
C ARG A 66 3.24 -9.82 13.31
N ASN A 67 3.96 -9.99 14.41
CA ASN A 67 4.69 -8.87 15.03
C ASN A 67 5.95 -8.52 14.23
N SER A 68 6.69 -7.50 14.66
CA SER A 68 7.93 -7.07 13.99
C SER A 68 8.99 -8.15 13.85
N ALA A 69 9.00 -9.15 14.75
CA ALA A 69 9.93 -10.28 14.73
C ALA A 69 9.42 -11.48 13.90
N GLY A 70 8.29 -11.35 13.18
CA GLY A 70 7.73 -12.40 12.34
C GLY A 70 7.00 -13.51 13.12
N LYS A 71 6.75 -13.34 14.41
CA LYS A 71 5.98 -14.28 15.24
C LYS A 71 4.50 -13.97 15.14
N SER A 72 3.64 -14.98 15.20
CA SER A 72 2.19 -14.79 15.25
C SER A 72 1.80 -13.86 16.40
N THR A 73 0.81 -13.00 16.17
CA THR A 73 0.27 -12.10 17.19
C THR A 73 -1.24 -12.02 17.08
N THR A 74 -1.91 -11.90 18.22
CA THR A 74 -3.33 -11.55 18.30
C THR A 74 -3.53 -10.06 18.59
N THR A 75 -2.48 -9.35 18.99
CA THR A 75 -2.49 -7.89 19.17
C THR A 75 -1.83 -7.24 17.97
N PHE A 76 -2.61 -6.55 17.14
CA PHE A 76 -2.09 -5.86 15.97
C PHE A 76 -1.74 -4.42 16.31
N ARG A 77 -0.53 -3.98 15.98
CA ARG A 77 -0.08 -2.59 16.16
C ARG A 77 0.15 -1.94 14.81
N VAL A 78 -0.56 -0.86 14.55
CA VAL A 78 -0.42 -0.08 13.31
C VAL A 78 0.76 0.89 13.45
N ARG A 79 1.47 1.14 12.36
CA ARG A 79 2.54 2.14 12.32
C ARG A 79 1.95 3.56 12.32
N GLY A 80 2.52 4.47 13.12
CA GLY A 80 2.01 5.84 13.26
C GLY A 80 2.39 6.83 12.14
N GLY A 81 3.31 6.49 11.25
CA GLY A 81 3.83 7.35 10.18
C GLY A 81 4.82 6.57 9.31
N PRO A 82 5.52 7.22 8.36
CA PRO A 82 6.55 6.57 7.57
C PRO A 82 7.54 5.88 8.48
N GLY A 83 8.01 4.73 8.02
CA GLY A 83 9.11 4.15 8.72
C GLY A 83 9.66 2.88 8.14
N HIS A 84 10.86 2.63 8.64
CA HIS A 84 11.66 1.47 8.38
C HIS A 84 10.99 0.16 8.80
N ILE A 85 11.40 -0.91 8.12
CA ILE A 85 11.30 -2.27 8.65
C ILE A 85 12.16 -2.32 9.92
N LYS A 86 11.55 -2.71 11.04
CA LYS A 86 12.20 -2.71 12.36
C LYS A 86 13.08 -3.94 12.55
N SER A 87 14.16 -3.79 13.30
CA SER A 87 15.01 -4.93 13.65
C SER A 87 14.24 -5.92 14.53
N ALA A 88 14.51 -7.21 14.40
CA ALA A 88 14.00 -8.23 15.32
C ALA A 88 14.69 -8.16 16.70
N SER A 89 15.79 -7.41 16.82
CA SER A 89 16.48 -7.16 18.10
C SER A 89 15.74 -6.15 18.98
N GLU A 90 14.88 -5.31 18.39
CA GLU A 90 14.06 -4.37 19.12
C GLU A 90 12.87 -5.08 19.81
N PRO A 91 12.47 -4.66 21.03
CA PRO A 91 11.37 -5.30 21.75
C PRO A 91 10.05 -5.32 20.95
N PRO A 92 9.53 -6.49 20.55
CA PRO A 92 8.45 -6.59 19.57
C PRO A 92 7.12 -6.03 20.07
N GLY A 93 6.92 -6.00 21.39
CA GLY A 93 5.68 -5.54 22.04
C GLY A 93 5.34 -4.07 21.82
N LYS A 94 6.25 -3.27 21.23
CA LYS A 94 6.04 -1.84 20.92
C LYS A 94 6.14 -1.51 19.42
N LEU A 95 6.40 -2.50 18.59
CA LEU A 95 6.70 -2.29 17.17
C LEU A 95 5.48 -2.58 16.29
N PRO A 96 5.41 -1.96 15.09
CA PRO A 96 4.34 -2.21 14.15
C PRO A 96 4.31 -3.68 13.69
N CYS A 97 3.09 -4.16 13.48
CA CYS A 97 2.77 -5.47 12.96
C CYS A 97 2.59 -5.42 11.44
N HIS A 98 2.48 -6.58 10.83
CA HIS A 98 2.19 -6.75 9.41
C HIS A 98 1.33 -8.00 9.20
N PHE A 99 0.70 -8.12 8.04
CA PHE A 99 0.09 -9.37 7.62
C PHE A 99 1.05 -10.13 6.70
N GLU A 100 1.47 -11.31 7.11
CA GLU A 100 2.14 -12.25 6.21
C GLU A 100 1.08 -12.88 5.29
N LEU A 101 1.29 -12.73 3.99
CA LEU A 101 0.47 -13.28 2.93
C LEU A 101 1.21 -14.46 2.31
N GLY A 102 0.59 -15.63 2.30
CA GLY A 102 1.16 -16.80 1.65
C GLY A 102 0.09 -17.69 1.06
N SER A 103 0.48 -18.44 0.03
CA SER A 103 -0.26 -19.62 -0.39
C SER A 103 0.66 -20.85 -0.33
N PRO A 104 0.10 -22.06 -0.22
CA PRO A 104 0.90 -23.29 -0.36
C PRO A 104 1.69 -23.38 -1.67
N GLN A 105 1.27 -22.65 -2.72
CA GLN A 105 1.87 -22.63 -4.05
C GLN A 105 2.78 -21.41 -4.30
N ALA A 106 2.80 -20.44 -3.38
CA ALA A 106 3.57 -19.21 -3.53
C ALA A 106 5.07 -19.51 -3.61
N ARG A 107 5.75 -19.02 -4.64
CA ARG A 107 7.22 -19.05 -4.72
C ARG A 107 7.88 -18.21 -3.62
N GLU A 108 7.21 -17.15 -3.18
CA GLU A 108 7.72 -16.23 -2.18
C GLU A 108 6.56 -15.61 -1.38
N PRO A 109 6.55 -15.72 -0.03
CA PRO A 109 5.54 -15.03 0.77
C PRO A 109 5.70 -13.51 0.67
N LEU A 110 4.56 -12.81 0.68
CA LEU A 110 4.53 -11.36 0.78
C LEU A 110 4.20 -10.93 2.22
N GLU A 111 4.44 -9.66 2.50
CA GLU A 111 4.01 -9.00 3.71
C GLU A 111 3.26 -7.72 3.35
N LEU A 112 2.06 -7.56 3.90
CA LEU A 112 1.27 -6.34 3.79
C LEU A 112 1.55 -5.45 5.01
N HIS A 113 2.02 -4.24 4.75
CA HIS A 113 2.40 -3.25 5.75
C HIS A 113 1.68 -1.93 5.51
N ASN A 114 1.53 -1.14 6.56
CA ASN A 114 1.20 0.28 6.44
C ASN A 114 2.45 1.15 6.60
N SER A 115 2.50 2.24 5.84
CA SER A 115 3.43 3.37 6.03
C SER A 115 4.91 2.96 5.98
N VAL A 116 5.29 2.19 4.96
CA VAL A 116 6.67 1.73 4.78
C VAL A 116 7.41 2.64 3.81
N GLU A 117 8.62 3.02 4.19
CA GLU A 117 9.56 3.71 3.31
C GLU A 117 10.30 2.73 2.41
N HIS A 118 10.37 3.05 1.12
CA HIS A 118 11.06 2.30 0.07
C HIS A 118 12.21 3.13 -0.45
N VAL A 119 13.36 2.51 -0.70
CA VAL A 119 14.53 3.17 -1.30
C VAL A 119 14.37 3.16 -2.82
N GLY A 120 14.34 4.35 -3.42
CA GLY A 120 14.35 4.53 -4.87
C GLY A 120 15.73 4.39 -5.47
N LEU A 121 15.78 4.31 -6.80
CA LEU A 121 17.04 4.25 -7.54
C LEU A 121 17.85 5.55 -7.44
N SER A 122 17.20 6.65 -7.09
CA SER A 122 17.86 7.92 -6.75
C SER A 122 18.44 7.98 -5.34
N ASP A 123 18.39 6.88 -4.58
CA ASP A 123 18.70 6.78 -3.13
C ASP A 123 17.74 7.56 -2.22
N GLU A 124 16.74 8.24 -2.78
CA GLU A 124 15.66 8.88 -2.01
C GLU A 124 14.66 7.86 -1.48
N THR A 125 14.10 8.16 -0.30
CA THR A 125 13.07 7.32 0.32
C THR A 125 11.66 7.78 -0.04
N HIS A 126 10.81 6.84 -0.44
CA HIS A 126 9.41 7.08 -0.75
C HIS A 126 8.50 6.27 0.15
N GLU A 127 7.49 6.89 0.73
CA GLU A 127 6.49 6.17 1.51
C GLU A 127 5.35 5.68 0.62
N PHE A 128 4.93 4.44 0.83
CA PHE A 128 3.57 4.03 0.49
C PHE A 128 2.74 3.88 1.76
N ASP A 129 1.55 4.48 1.75
CA ASP A 129 0.58 4.40 2.85
C ASP A 129 0.21 2.95 3.18
N VAL A 130 0.08 2.10 2.15
CA VAL A 130 -0.01 0.64 2.29
C VAL A 130 0.83 -0.02 1.20
N SER A 131 1.62 -1.03 1.55
CA SER A 131 2.39 -1.79 0.56
C SER A 131 2.40 -3.30 0.82
N ALA A 132 2.33 -4.08 -0.26
CA ALA A 132 2.61 -5.50 -0.27
C ALA A 132 4.03 -5.73 -0.80
N ILE A 133 4.92 -6.23 0.05
CA ILE A 133 6.36 -6.31 -0.20
C ILE A 133 6.89 -7.73 0.06
N SER A 134 8.04 -8.07 -0.51
CA SER A 134 8.63 -9.40 -0.35
C SER A 134 9.11 -9.64 1.09
N LYS A 135 8.73 -10.80 1.64
CA LYS A 135 9.23 -11.29 2.92
C LYS A 135 10.74 -11.52 2.92
N ARG A 136 11.34 -11.90 1.79
CA ARG A 136 12.79 -12.21 1.71
C ARG A 136 13.61 -10.98 2.07
N TYR A 137 13.25 -9.82 1.51
CA TYR A 137 13.95 -8.56 1.73
C TYR A 137 13.70 -8.02 3.14
N THR A 138 12.46 -8.03 3.61
CA THR A 138 12.15 -7.60 4.99
C THR A 138 12.80 -8.50 6.03
N SER A 139 12.93 -9.81 5.77
CA SER A 139 13.65 -10.73 6.65
C SER A 139 15.15 -10.41 6.75
N GLY A 140 15.77 -9.93 5.66
CA GLY A 140 17.14 -9.40 5.69
C GLY A 140 17.25 -8.18 6.60
N LEU A 141 16.36 -7.20 6.41
CA LEU A 141 16.33 -5.98 7.23
C LEU A 141 16.07 -6.27 8.71
N ARG A 142 15.17 -7.21 9.04
CA ARG A 142 14.92 -7.62 10.43
C ARG A 142 16.14 -8.24 11.11
N LYS A 143 17.02 -8.89 10.35
CA LYS A 143 18.29 -9.46 10.88
C LYS A 143 19.38 -8.41 11.06
N SER A 144 19.23 -7.23 10.46
CA SER A 144 20.17 -6.13 10.65
C SER A 144 20.03 -5.54 12.06
N ALA A 145 21.09 -4.89 12.55
CA ALA A 145 21.12 -4.32 13.89
C ALA A 145 20.07 -3.23 14.12
N LYS A 146 19.69 -2.48 13.07
CA LYS A 146 18.82 -1.30 13.18
C LYS A 146 17.54 -1.37 12.33
N GLY A 147 17.37 -2.42 11.52
CA GLY A 147 16.37 -2.38 10.46
C GLY A 147 16.78 -1.43 9.34
N GLY A 148 15.80 -0.91 8.59
CA GLY A 148 16.03 0.07 7.53
C GLY A 148 14.83 0.27 6.60
N PRO A 149 14.90 1.26 5.69
CA PRO A 149 13.94 1.38 4.59
C PRO A 149 13.99 0.13 3.70
N TYR A 150 12.93 -0.10 2.95
CA TYR A 150 12.76 -1.29 2.13
C TYR A 150 13.41 -1.12 0.74
N GLU A 151 14.30 -2.02 0.37
CA GLU A 151 15.10 -1.95 -0.88
C GLU A 151 14.67 -3.00 -1.92
N GLY A 152 13.54 -3.68 -1.70
CA GLY A 152 13.13 -4.84 -2.51
C GLY A 152 12.02 -4.54 -3.54
N PRO A 153 11.55 -5.57 -4.24
CA PRO A 153 10.39 -5.46 -5.14
C PRO A 153 9.10 -5.14 -4.38
N CYS A 154 8.27 -4.25 -4.94
CA CYS A 154 6.93 -3.96 -4.45
C CYS A 154 5.88 -4.69 -5.31
N ALA A 155 5.05 -5.52 -4.69
CA ALA A 155 3.95 -6.22 -5.36
C ALA A 155 2.71 -5.32 -5.52
N LEU A 156 2.51 -4.40 -4.57
CA LEU A 156 1.50 -3.35 -4.63
C LEU A 156 1.93 -2.19 -3.72
N GLY A 157 1.94 -0.95 -4.22
CA GLY A 157 2.10 0.28 -3.45
C GLY A 157 0.86 1.15 -3.56
N LEU A 158 0.28 1.54 -2.43
CA LEU A 158 -0.93 2.36 -2.40
C LEU A 158 -0.61 3.72 -1.81
N GLU A 159 -1.01 4.76 -2.55
CA GLU A 159 -1.12 6.12 -2.04
C GLU A 159 -2.57 6.36 -1.65
N LEU A 160 -2.81 6.74 -0.40
CA LEU A 160 -4.15 6.84 0.20
C LEU A 160 -4.43 8.29 0.60
N LYS A 161 -5.59 8.78 0.18
CA LYS A 161 -6.02 10.14 0.53
C LYS A 161 -7.44 10.17 1.06
N ALA A 162 -7.57 10.47 2.35
CA ALA A 162 -8.85 10.65 3.01
C ALA A 162 -9.18 12.14 3.12
N TYR A 163 -10.16 12.60 2.34
CA TYR A 163 -10.65 13.97 2.34
C TYR A 163 -12.14 14.01 2.70
N ASP A 164 -12.69 15.21 2.85
CA ASP A 164 -14.13 15.42 2.84
C ASP A 164 -14.67 15.48 1.40
N ASP A 165 -15.97 15.26 1.20
CA ASP A 165 -16.61 15.23 -0.13
C ASP A 165 -16.44 16.51 -0.95
N ALA A 166 -16.20 17.64 -0.29
CA ALA A 166 -16.02 18.94 -0.94
C ALA A 166 -14.67 19.02 -1.67
N THR A 167 -13.70 18.17 -1.29
CA THR A 167 -12.38 18.17 -1.89
C THR A 167 -12.38 17.34 -3.17
N THR A 168 -11.91 17.95 -4.26
CA THR A 168 -11.55 17.22 -5.48
C THR A 168 -10.04 17.13 -5.56
N LEU A 169 -9.54 15.94 -5.84
CA LEU A 169 -8.12 15.66 -5.89
C LEU A 169 -7.54 16.09 -7.25
N ASP A 170 -6.61 17.04 -7.21
CA ASP A 170 -5.94 17.56 -8.40
C ASP A 170 -4.77 16.68 -8.88
N LYS A 171 -4.07 17.13 -9.91
CA LYS A 171 -2.94 16.38 -10.50
C LYS A 171 -1.69 16.35 -9.63
N ALA A 172 -1.56 17.16 -8.58
CA ALA A 172 -0.31 17.27 -7.83
C ALA A 172 0.05 15.96 -7.13
N ILE A 173 -0.92 15.34 -6.46
CA ILE A 173 -0.73 14.04 -5.78
C ILE A 173 -0.48 12.93 -6.80
N ALA A 174 -1.20 12.93 -7.92
CA ALA A 174 -0.97 11.97 -8.99
C ALA A 174 0.44 12.08 -9.59
N ARG A 175 0.97 13.30 -9.73
CA ARG A 175 2.35 13.54 -10.17
C ARG A 175 3.39 13.10 -9.14
N ALA A 176 3.14 13.34 -7.86
CA ALA A 176 4.01 12.87 -6.78
C ALA A 176 4.10 11.33 -6.79
N LEU A 177 2.94 10.65 -6.88
CA LEU A 177 2.88 9.20 -7.01
C LEU A 177 3.62 8.70 -8.26
N LEU A 178 3.48 9.37 -9.41
CA LEU A 178 4.25 9.03 -10.60
C LEU A 178 5.77 9.16 -10.35
N GLY A 179 6.21 10.24 -9.69
CA GLY A 179 7.62 10.43 -9.33
C GLY A 179 8.16 9.26 -8.51
N THR A 180 7.43 8.87 -7.46
CA THR A 180 7.74 7.68 -6.65
C THR A 180 7.79 6.41 -7.50
N VAL A 181 6.79 6.19 -8.36
CA VAL A 181 6.74 5.00 -9.22
C VAL A 181 7.91 4.93 -10.19
N VAL A 182 8.28 6.05 -10.81
CA VAL A 182 9.43 6.13 -11.73
C VAL A 182 10.73 5.85 -10.99
N ASP A 183 10.88 6.36 -9.77
CA ASP A 183 12.10 6.18 -9.01
C ASP A 183 12.25 4.76 -8.45
N LEU A 184 11.16 4.13 -8.02
CA LEU A 184 11.17 2.74 -7.55
C LEU A 184 11.25 1.73 -8.72
N HIS A 185 10.53 2.02 -9.81
CA HIS A 185 10.29 1.10 -10.92
C HIS A 185 10.29 1.86 -12.26
N PRO A 186 11.45 2.33 -12.76
CA PRO A 186 11.51 3.15 -13.99
C PRO A 186 10.97 2.40 -15.21
N GLY A 187 11.15 1.07 -15.22
CA GLY A 187 10.57 0.19 -16.21
C GLY A 187 9.05 0.29 -16.31
N ALA A 188 8.34 0.55 -15.20
CA ALA A 188 6.90 0.63 -15.20
C ALA A 188 6.33 1.74 -16.12
N VAL A 189 7.14 2.75 -16.42
CA VAL A 189 6.77 3.85 -17.34
C VAL A 189 7.39 3.66 -18.73
N VAL A 190 8.51 2.93 -18.83
CA VAL A 190 9.20 2.65 -20.09
C VAL A 190 8.67 1.34 -20.68
N LYS A 191 7.70 1.42 -21.61
CA LYS A 191 7.07 0.24 -22.24
C LYS A 191 8.06 -0.67 -22.98
N SER A 192 9.14 -0.11 -23.50
CA SER A 192 10.24 -0.82 -24.14
C SER A 192 11.46 0.08 -24.32
N VAL A 193 12.65 -0.44 -24.11
CA VAL A 193 13.90 0.17 -24.58
C VAL A 193 14.37 -0.61 -25.81
N LYS A 194 14.76 0.10 -26.87
CA LYS A 194 15.44 -0.49 -28.03
C LYS A 194 16.93 -0.14 -27.93
N ILE A 195 17.78 -1.15 -27.81
CA ILE A 195 19.24 -0.98 -27.85
C ILE A 195 19.73 -1.46 -29.22
N GLU A 196 20.36 -0.59 -29.99
CA GLU A 196 20.93 -0.92 -31.30
C GLU A 196 22.46 -0.94 -31.24
N PHE A 197 23.06 -2.10 -31.47
CA PHE A 197 24.51 -2.23 -31.58
C PHE A 197 24.95 -2.03 -33.03
N ARG A 198 25.85 -1.05 -33.28
CA ARG A 198 26.29 -0.67 -34.63
C ARG A 198 27.21 -1.67 -35.33
N ALA A 199 27.55 -2.81 -34.71
CA ALA A 199 28.51 -3.75 -35.28
C ALA A 199 27.94 -5.18 -35.32
N LYS A 200 27.47 -5.57 -36.52
CA LYS A 200 27.07 -6.92 -36.96
C LYS A 200 25.74 -7.44 -36.38
N ALA A 201 24.78 -7.63 -37.29
CA ALA A 201 23.46 -8.26 -37.11
C ALA A 201 22.63 -7.68 -35.94
N SER A 202 21.53 -7.02 -36.30
CA SER A 202 20.65 -6.28 -35.40
C SER A 202 19.93 -7.18 -34.39
N ASP A 203 20.60 -7.53 -33.28
CA ASP A 203 19.92 -8.07 -32.11
C ASP A 203 19.12 -6.93 -31.46
N THR A 204 17.82 -6.94 -31.69
CA THR A 204 16.87 -6.02 -31.06
C THR A 204 16.44 -6.62 -29.74
N TYR A 205 16.94 -6.08 -28.62
CA TYR A 205 16.41 -6.42 -27.31
C TYR A 205 15.22 -5.51 -26.99
N VAL A 206 14.06 -6.10 -26.71
CA VAL A 206 12.86 -5.40 -26.23
C VAL A 206 12.60 -5.88 -24.82
N GLU A 207 13.02 -5.10 -23.83
CA GLU A 207 12.66 -5.36 -22.44
C GLU A 207 11.25 -4.84 -22.18
N ARG A 208 10.31 -5.75 -21.94
CA ARG A 208 8.96 -5.38 -21.47
C ARG A 208 9.01 -5.30 -19.96
N PHE A 209 9.06 -4.08 -19.46
CA PHE A 209 8.94 -3.84 -18.04
C PHE A 209 7.48 -4.01 -17.61
N GLY A 210 7.27 -4.68 -16.48
CA GLY A 210 5.93 -4.92 -15.95
C GLY A 210 5.21 -3.61 -15.61
N TYR A 211 3.88 -3.62 -15.73
CA TYR A 211 3.01 -2.49 -15.36
C TYR A 211 3.28 -2.01 -13.93
N PRO A 212 3.17 -0.69 -13.66
CA PRO A 212 3.35 -0.18 -12.32
C PRO A 212 2.32 -0.79 -11.39
N ARG A 213 2.82 -1.33 -10.28
CA ARG A 213 1.99 -1.93 -9.26
C ARG A 213 1.65 -0.91 -8.20
N ALA A 214 1.18 0.25 -8.65
CA ALA A 214 0.81 1.34 -7.78
C ALA A 214 -0.63 1.80 -8.07
N ALA A 215 -1.33 2.26 -7.04
CA ALA A 215 -2.65 2.83 -7.19
C ALA A 215 -2.88 4.00 -6.22
N LEU A 216 -3.64 4.99 -6.68
CA LEU A 216 -4.20 6.06 -5.86
C LEU A 216 -5.61 5.66 -5.42
N LEU A 217 -5.81 5.54 -4.10
CA LEU A 217 -7.11 5.32 -3.48
C LEU A 217 -7.54 6.54 -2.69
N THR A 218 -8.77 7.01 -2.89
CA THR A 218 -9.25 8.17 -2.16
C THR A 218 -10.75 8.11 -1.88
N THR A 219 -11.15 8.78 -0.81
CA THR A 219 -12.56 9.06 -0.47
C THR A 219 -13.14 10.21 -1.29
N ALA A 220 -12.30 10.99 -1.96
CA ALA A 220 -12.70 12.14 -2.78
C ALA A 220 -12.94 11.77 -4.25
N TRP A 221 -13.52 12.72 -4.96
CA TRP A 221 -13.55 12.71 -6.42
C TRP A 221 -12.15 13.03 -6.99
N ILE A 222 -11.82 12.40 -8.12
CA ILE A 222 -10.66 12.76 -8.94
C ILE A 222 -11.16 13.36 -10.25
N THR A 223 -10.46 14.38 -10.77
CA THR A 223 -10.85 14.97 -12.06
C THR A 223 -10.59 14.00 -13.21
N PRO A 224 -11.31 14.11 -14.33
CA PRO A 224 -11.06 13.32 -15.53
C PRO A 224 -9.61 13.43 -16.02
N GLU A 225 -8.99 14.60 -15.88
CA GLU A 225 -7.62 14.83 -16.30
C GLU A 225 -6.61 14.13 -15.39
N THR A 226 -6.88 14.05 -14.08
CA THR A 226 -6.08 13.28 -13.13
C THR A 226 -6.19 11.78 -13.42
N ARG A 227 -7.41 11.29 -13.68
CA ARG A 227 -7.64 9.88 -14.07
C ARG A 227 -6.89 9.53 -15.35
N LYS A 228 -7.06 10.31 -16.42
CA LYS A 228 -6.35 10.11 -17.71
C LYS A 228 -4.84 10.14 -17.55
N PHE A 229 -4.33 10.99 -16.65
CA PHE A 229 -2.90 11.04 -16.35
C PHE A 229 -2.42 9.73 -15.71
N LEU A 230 -3.06 9.26 -14.65
CA LEU A 230 -2.69 8.00 -13.99
C LEU A 230 -2.78 6.80 -14.94
N GLU A 231 -3.86 6.74 -15.73
CA GLU A 231 -4.08 5.69 -16.74
C GLU A 231 -2.98 5.65 -17.81
N ALA A 232 -2.52 6.82 -18.29
CA ALA A 232 -1.45 6.90 -19.28
C ALA A 232 -0.14 6.24 -18.82
N TYR A 233 0.08 6.19 -17.50
CA TYR A 233 1.24 5.55 -16.87
C TYR A 233 0.92 4.18 -16.29
N GLY A 234 -0.29 3.65 -16.45
CA GLY A 234 -0.68 2.35 -15.91
C GLY A 234 -0.85 2.33 -14.38
N ILE A 235 -1.01 3.49 -13.74
CA ILE A 235 -1.25 3.60 -12.30
C ILE A 235 -2.76 3.50 -12.04
N GLY A 236 -3.17 2.62 -11.13
CA GLY A 236 -4.57 2.44 -10.75
C GLY A 236 -5.17 3.69 -10.10
N SER A 237 -6.45 3.97 -10.34
CA SER A 237 -7.14 5.09 -9.70
C SER A 237 -8.53 4.67 -9.22
N HIS A 238 -8.77 4.86 -7.93
CA HIS A 238 -9.97 4.38 -7.23
C HIS A 238 -10.54 5.52 -6.38
N PRO A 239 -11.40 6.38 -6.96
CA PRO A 239 -12.04 7.48 -6.25
C PRO A 239 -13.29 7.04 -5.49
N ASN A 240 -13.70 7.87 -4.53
CA ASN A 240 -14.90 7.67 -3.71
C ASN A 240 -14.94 6.31 -2.96
N VAL A 241 -13.79 5.74 -2.64
CA VAL A 241 -13.71 4.47 -1.90
C VAL A 241 -13.95 4.76 -0.42
N ALA A 242 -15.06 4.27 0.09
CA ALA A 242 -15.49 4.46 1.48
C ALA A 242 -16.19 3.20 2.02
N PRO A 243 -16.35 3.05 3.35
CA PRO A 243 -17.14 1.97 3.92
C PRO A 243 -18.51 1.82 3.27
N GLY A 244 -18.80 0.67 2.65
CA GLY A 244 -20.06 0.39 1.96
C GLY A 244 -20.08 0.74 0.46
N HIS A 245 -19.05 1.41 -0.05
CA HIS A 245 -18.86 1.75 -1.46
C HIS A 245 -17.43 1.41 -1.89
N ASN A 246 -17.05 0.13 -1.78
CA ASN A 246 -15.64 -0.27 -1.91
C ASN A 246 -15.40 -1.65 -2.54
N GLU A 247 -16.44 -2.45 -2.78
CA GLU A 247 -16.26 -3.87 -3.12
C GLU A 247 -15.46 -4.04 -4.41
N GLY A 248 -15.88 -3.39 -5.51
CA GLY A 248 -15.17 -3.48 -6.79
C GLY A 248 -13.73 -2.97 -6.74
N ASP A 249 -13.47 -1.90 -6.00
CA ASP A 249 -12.14 -1.29 -5.91
C ASP A 249 -11.17 -2.15 -5.07
N LEU A 250 -11.58 -2.56 -3.87
CA LEU A 250 -10.72 -3.35 -2.99
C LEU A 250 -10.52 -4.78 -3.50
N ASP A 251 -11.49 -5.34 -4.22
CA ASP A 251 -11.35 -6.63 -4.91
C ASP A 251 -10.35 -6.54 -6.07
N ALA A 252 -10.33 -5.42 -6.81
CA ALA A 252 -9.34 -5.18 -7.85
C ALA A 252 -7.93 -5.10 -7.27
N LEU A 253 -7.72 -4.37 -6.16
CA LEU A 253 -6.43 -4.28 -5.49
C LEU A 253 -5.95 -5.63 -4.95
N ALA A 254 -6.83 -6.40 -4.29
CA ALA A 254 -6.51 -7.74 -3.83
C ALA A 254 -6.12 -8.64 -5.02
N SER A 255 -6.79 -8.49 -6.16
CA SER A 255 -6.48 -9.24 -7.39
C SER A 255 -5.11 -8.87 -7.99
N MET A 256 -4.60 -7.65 -7.78
CA MET A 256 -3.23 -7.28 -8.19
C MET A 256 -2.15 -8.01 -7.37
N ILE A 257 -2.46 -8.40 -6.13
CA ILE A 257 -1.54 -9.13 -5.25
C ILE A 257 -1.55 -10.64 -5.58
N ARG A 258 -2.68 -11.20 -6.01
CA ARG A 258 -2.84 -12.66 -6.22
C ARG A 258 -1.79 -13.33 -7.11
N PRO A 259 -1.30 -12.74 -8.22
CA PRO A 259 -0.26 -13.37 -9.05
C PRO A 259 1.08 -13.62 -8.34
N TRP A 260 1.26 -13.06 -7.13
CA TRP A 260 2.45 -13.22 -6.28
C TRP A 260 2.30 -14.33 -5.24
N LEU A 261 1.07 -14.79 -5.00
CA LEU A 261 0.71 -15.79 -4.00
C LEU A 261 0.44 -17.13 -4.67
#